data_AF-A0A2N5PML5-F1
#
_entry.id   AF-A0A2N5PML5-F1
#
_cell.length_a   1.000
_cell.length_b   1.000
_cell.length_c   1.000
_cell.angle_alpha   90.00
_cell.angle_beta   90.00
_cell.angle_gamma   90.00
#
_symmetry.space_group_name_H-M   'P 1'
#
loop_
_entity.id
_entity.type
_entity.pdbx_description
1 polymer ?
#
loop_
_entity_poly.entity_id
_entity_poly.type
_entity_poly.pdbx_seq_one_letter_code
_entity_poly.pdbx_strand_id
1 'polypeptide(L)'
;MKKTEYKNKFNEEHYDRIHLAVPKGMKEVFKTLASEKGMSLNAYIIELMHQDQMGMFDSLQIAEKNKEQIRLLTGNTHDGYDITFKDGHKVHCRTKLEVRKAVISYLAQDSKSLAQDQ
;
A
#
# COMPACT_ATOMS: atom_id res chain seq x y z
N MET A 1 -6.68 -5.25 35.77
CA MET A 1 -6.41 -4.22 34.75
C MET A 1 -7.75 -3.63 34.32
N LYS A 2 -7.96 -2.32 34.42
CA LYS A 2 -9.27 -1.72 34.08
C LYS A 2 -9.52 -1.90 32.59
N LYS A 3 -10.73 -2.29 32.18
CA LYS A 3 -11.13 -2.49 30.76
C LYS A 3 -10.71 -1.33 29.84
N THR A 4 -10.63 -0.12 30.39
CA THR A 4 -10.21 1.10 29.70
C THR A 4 -8.73 1.12 29.34
N GLU A 5 -7.85 0.66 30.23
CA GLU A 5 -6.39 0.65 30.01
C GLU A 5 -6.00 -0.36 28.93
N TYR A 6 -6.68 -1.50 28.90
CA TYR A 6 -6.48 -2.52 27.86
C TYR A 6 -6.85 -2.01 26.47
N LYS A 7 -8.01 -1.33 26.34
CA LYS A 7 -8.46 -0.75 25.08
C LYS A 7 -7.53 0.37 24.59
N ASN A 8 -6.99 1.16 25.50
CA ASN A 8 -6.07 2.24 25.14
C ASN A 8 -4.74 1.69 24.62
N LYS A 9 -4.13 0.72 25.31
CA LYS A 9 -2.89 0.06 24.85
C LYS A 9 -3.07 -0.62 23.49
N PHE A 10 -4.15 -1.38 23.33
CA PHE A 10 -4.43 -2.05 22.04
C PHE A 10 -4.54 -1.05 20.90
N ASN A 11 -5.24 0.07 21.12
CA ASN A 11 -5.39 1.10 20.11
C ASN A 11 -4.08 1.80 19.75
N GLU A 12 -3.22 2.04 20.74
CA GLU A 12 -1.90 2.66 20.55
C GLU A 12 -0.93 1.75 19.79
N GLU A 13 -1.00 0.44 20.03
CA GLU A 13 -0.16 -0.55 19.34
C GLU A 13 -0.60 -0.84 17.89
N HIS A 14 -1.90 -0.72 17.59
CA HIS A 14 -2.45 -1.20 16.30
C HIS A 14 -2.92 -0.09 15.36
N TYR A 15 -3.06 1.16 15.83
CA TYR A 15 -3.59 2.25 15.02
C TYR A 15 -2.84 3.56 15.24
N ASP A 16 -2.30 4.10 14.15
CA ASP A 16 -1.85 5.49 14.11
C ASP A 16 -3.05 6.44 13.99
N ARG A 17 -3.09 7.46 14.85
CA ARG A 17 -4.15 8.48 14.83
C ARG A 17 -3.76 9.66 13.95
N ILE A 18 -4.59 9.95 12.95
CA ILE A 18 -4.43 11.14 12.10
C ILE A 18 -5.37 12.25 12.60
N HIS A 19 -4.79 13.38 13.01
CA HIS A 19 -5.53 14.58 13.36
C HIS A 19 -5.73 15.46 12.11
N LEU A 20 -6.97 15.55 11.63
CA LEU A 20 -7.32 16.34 10.44
C LEU A 20 -8.23 17.52 10.82
N ALA A 21 -7.82 18.72 10.45
CA ALA A 21 -8.65 19.91 10.50
C ALA A 21 -9.18 20.24 9.10
N VAL A 22 -10.50 20.38 8.97
CA VAL A 22 -11.16 20.80 7.72
C VAL A 22 -11.94 22.09 7.98
N PRO A 23 -12.12 22.94 6.95
CA PRO A 23 -12.94 24.14 7.06
C PRO A 23 -14.36 23.82 7.57
N LYS A 24 -14.97 24.77 8.26
CA LYS A 24 -16.36 24.63 8.75
C LYS A 24 -17.30 24.39 7.57
N GLY A 25 -18.17 23.39 7.69
CA GLY A 25 -19.09 22.95 6.64
C GLY A 25 -18.57 21.83 5.74
N MET A 26 -17.25 21.73 5.51
CA MET A 26 -16.67 20.70 4.63
C MET A 26 -16.80 19.28 5.19
N LYS A 27 -16.82 19.14 6.52
CA LYS A 27 -17.04 17.83 7.17
C LYS A 27 -18.35 17.19 6.76
N GLU A 28 -19.43 17.96 6.65
CA GLU A 28 -20.75 17.43 6.26
C GLU A 28 -20.76 17.05 4.78
N VAL A 29 -20.11 17.84 3.91
CA VAL A 29 -19.95 17.50 2.50
C VAL A 29 -19.23 16.16 2.34
N PHE A 30 -18.11 15.95 3.03
CA PHE A 30 -17.38 14.67 2.96
C PHE A 30 -18.16 13.50 3.54
N LYS A 31 -18.97 13.71 4.59
CA LYS A 31 -19.86 12.67 5.11
C LYS A 31 -20.91 12.27 4.10
N THR A 32 -21.53 13.23 3.41
CA THR A 32 -22.53 12.94 2.37
C THR A 32 -21.89 12.13 1.24
N LEU A 33 -20.73 12.56 0.74
CA LEU A 33 -19.99 11.83 -0.30
C LEU A 33 -19.61 10.41 0.12
N ALA A 34 -19.16 10.23 1.37
CA ALA A 34 -18.86 8.91 1.91
C ALA A 34 -20.13 8.04 2.02
N SER A 35 -21.24 8.63 2.46
CA SER A 35 -22.53 7.94 2.62
C SER A 35 -23.13 7.50 1.28
N GLU A 36 -23.02 8.33 0.24
CA GLU A 36 -23.40 7.98 -1.14
C GLU A 36 -22.64 6.76 -1.65
N LYS A 37 -21.37 6.60 -1.22
CA LYS A 37 -20.52 5.44 -1.52
C LYS A 37 -20.71 4.27 -0.56
N GLY A 38 -21.62 4.37 0.41
CA GLY A 38 -21.85 3.34 1.42
C GLY A 38 -20.70 3.17 2.42
N MET A 39 -19.85 4.19 2.57
CA MET A 39 -18.63 4.15 3.39
C MET A 39 -18.71 5.11 4.58
N SER A 40 -17.99 4.78 5.64
CA SER A 40 -17.72 5.77 6.70
C SER A 40 -16.74 6.84 6.21
N LEU A 41 -16.79 8.04 6.78
CA LEU A 41 -15.84 9.12 6.44
C LEU A 41 -14.38 8.68 6.59
N ASN A 42 -14.07 7.87 7.62
CA ASN A 42 -12.72 7.36 7.83
C ASN A 42 -12.30 6.39 6.72
N ALA A 43 -13.17 5.43 6.37
CA ALA A 43 -12.91 4.50 5.27
C ALA A 43 -12.74 5.24 3.93
N TYR A 44 -13.56 6.27 3.70
CA TYR A 44 -13.47 7.10 2.49
C TYR A 44 -12.14 7.85 2.37
N ILE A 45 -11.64 8.45 3.47
CA ILE A 45 -10.33 9.13 3.48
C ILE A 45 -9.21 8.12 3.22
N ILE A 46 -9.24 6.96 3.89
CA ILE A 46 -8.23 5.91 3.73
C ILE A 46 -8.21 5.41 2.28
N GLU A 47 -9.38 5.16 1.68
CA GLU A 47 -9.49 4.69 0.29
C GLU A 47 -8.92 5.73 -0.69
N LEU A 48 -9.26 7.01 -0.53
CA LEU A 48 -8.72 8.08 -1.37
C LEU A 48 -7.19 8.18 -1.27
N MET A 49 -6.63 8.07 -0.07
CA MET A 49 -5.16 8.08 0.11
C MET A 49 -4.49 6.87 -0.54
N HIS A 50 -5.11 5.68 -0.44
CA HIS A 50 -4.60 4.49 -1.15
C HIS A 50 -4.68 4.68 -2.66
N GLN A 51 -5.79 5.21 -3.18
CA GLN A 51 -5.96 5.46 -4.61
C GLN A 51 -4.98 6.51 -5.14
N ASP A 52 -4.74 7.58 -4.40
CA ASP A 52 -3.74 8.60 -4.74
C ASP A 52 -2.32 8.01 -4.75
N GLN A 53 -1.99 7.21 -3.72
CA GLN A 53 -0.72 6.49 -3.66
C GLN A 53 -0.59 5.46 -4.81
N MET A 54 -1.67 4.79 -5.20
CA MET A 54 -1.69 3.88 -6.34
C MET A 54 -1.52 4.64 -7.66
N GLY A 55 -2.25 5.75 -7.85
CA GLY A 55 -2.21 6.57 -9.06
C GLY A 55 -0.85 7.23 -9.30
N MET A 56 -0.12 7.57 -8.24
CA MET A 56 1.23 8.16 -8.32
C MET A 56 2.34 7.13 -8.63
N PHE A 57 2.10 5.84 -8.37
CA PHE A 57 3.07 4.75 -8.60
C PHE A 57 2.76 3.89 -9.84
N ASP A 58 1.49 3.77 -10.23
CA ASP A 58 1.07 2.93 -11.35
C ASP A 58 1.23 3.59 -12.72
N SER A 59 1.34 4.92 -12.78
CA SER A 59 0.90 5.61 -13.99
C SER A 59 1.80 5.54 -15.21
N LEU A 60 3.07 5.11 -15.21
CA LEU A 60 3.72 4.95 -16.54
C LEU A 60 4.93 4.02 -16.70
N GLN A 61 5.83 3.85 -15.72
CA GLN A 61 7.09 3.11 -15.96
C GLN A 61 7.24 1.80 -15.18
N ILE A 62 6.64 1.73 -13.99
CA ILE A 62 6.78 0.57 -13.10
C ILE A 62 5.87 -0.59 -13.56
N ALA A 63 4.65 -0.32 -14.03
CA ALA A 63 3.71 -1.35 -14.45
C ALA A 63 4.18 -2.15 -15.69
N GLU A 64 4.82 -1.50 -16.67
CA GLU A 64 5.35 -2.20 -17.85
C GLU A 64 6.59 -3.04 -17.52
N LYS A 65 7.58 -2.45 -16.84
CA LYS A 65 8.81 -3.18 -16.42
C LYS A 65 8.51 -4.30 -15.42
N ASN A 66 7.52 -4.12 -14.53
CA ASN A 66 7.08 -5.18 -13.61
C ASN A 66 6.44 -6.36 -14.34
N LYS A 67 5.61 -6.11 -15.35
CA LYS A 67 5.03 -7.19 -16.17
C LYS A 67 6.10 -7.94 -16.96
N GLU A 68 7.12 -7.22 -17.42
CA GLU A 68 8.23 -7.86 -18.13
C GLU A 68 9.13 -8.67 -17.19
N GLN A 69 9.34 -8.28 -15.93
CA GLN A 69 10.30 -8.96 -15.06
C GLN A 69 9.69 -9.97 -14.09
N ILE A 70 8.38 -9.95 -13.85
CA ILE A 70 7.71 -10.92 -12.97
C ILE A 70 7.24 -12.12 -13.79
N ARG A 71 7.76 -13.31 -13.49
CA ARG A 71 7.37 -14.56 -14.14
C ARG A 71 6.13 -15.19 -13.51
N LEU A 72 6.02 -15.13 -12.19
CA LEU A 72 4.89 -15.69 -11.44
C LEU A 72 4.66 -14.91 -10.15
N LEU A 73 3.41 -14.54 -9.88
CA LEU A 73 2.96 -13.97 -8.61
C LEU A 73 1.85 -14.86 -8.07
N THR A 74 2.09 -15.54 -6.96
CA THR A 74 1.11 -16.45 -6.35
C THR A 74 1.03 -16.16 -4.86
N GLY A 75 -0.18 -16.06 -4.30
CA GLY A 75 -0.31 -15.82 -2.87
C GLY A 75 -1.66 -15.26 -2.46
N ASN A 76 -1.91 -15.28 -1.15
CA ASN A 76 -3.13 -14.79 -0.54
C ASN A 76 -2.81 -13.97 0.72
N THR A 77 -3.82 -13.31 1.28
CA THR A 77 -3.64 -12.42 2.44
C THR A 77 -3.31 -13.14 3.75
N HIS A 78 -3.50 -14.47 3.82
CA HIS A 78 -3.24 -15.30 4.99
C HIS A 78 -1.83 -15.90 5.00
N ASP A 79 -1.38 -16.40 3.85
CA ASP A 79 -0.14 -17.15 3.68
C ASP A 79 1.01 -16.31 3.10
N GLY A 80 0.70 -15.10 2.60
CA GLY A 80 1.65 -14.21 1.95
C GLY A 80 1.69 -14.37 0.44
N TYR A 81 2.63 -13.66 -0.18
CA TYR A 81 2.82 -13.52 -1.62
C TYR A 81 4.21 -13.99 -2.02
N ASP A 82 4.27 -14.99 -2.87
CA ASP A 82 5.48 -15.46 -3.51
C ASP A 82 5.62 -14.83 -4.90
N ILE A 83 6.73 -14.12 -5.10
CA ILE A 83 7.10 -13.49 -6.36
C ILE A 83 8.27 -14.28 -6.94
N THR A 84 8.14 -14.72 -8.18
CA THR A 84 9.25 -15.26 -8.97
C THR A 84 9.56 -14.29 -10.10
N PHE A 85 10.78 -13.76 -10.11
CA PHE A 85 11.30 -12.90 -11.17
C PHE A 85 11.87 -13.74 -12.33
N LYS A 86 12.06 -13.13 -13.50
CA LYS A 86 12.51 -13.83 -14.72
C LYS A 86 13.94 -14.38 -14.63
N ASP A 87 14.80 -13.73 -13.85
CA ASP A 87 16.16 -14.18 -13.54
C ASP A 87 16.21 -15.42 -12.64
N GLY A 88 15.05 -15.90 -12.15
CA GLY A 88 14.94 -17.01 -11.22
C GLY A 88 14.99 -16.60 -9.74
N HIS A 89 15.12 -15.31 -9.44
CA HIS A 89 15.06 -14.78 -8.09
C HIS A 89 13.64 -14.96 -7.52
N LYS A 90 13.55 -15.45 -6.29
CA LYS A 90 12.27 -15.66 -5.59
C LYS A 90 12.25 -14.86 -4.31
N VAL A 91 11.18 -14.11 -4.12
CA VAL A 91 10.95 -13.31 -2.91
C VAL A 91 9.60 -13.66 -2.34
N HIS A 92 9.59 -14.03 -1.06
CA HIS A 92 8.38 -14.17 -0.27
C HIS A 92 8.11 -12.86 0.47
N CYS A 93 6.89 -12.34 0.37
CA CYS A 93 6.45 -11.12 1.02
C CYS A 93 5.16 -11.40 1.79
N ARG A 94 5.04 -10.93 3.03
CA ARG A 94 3.81 -11.16 3.81
C ARG A 94 2.69 -10.20 3.46
N THR A 95 3.03 -8.99 3.00
CA THR A 95 2.04 -7.96 2.69
C THR A 95 2.16 -7.45 1.26
N LYS A 96 1.05 -6.95 0.69
CA LYS A 96 1.07 -6.30 -0.64
C LYS A 96 2.01 -5.09 -0.68
N LEU A 97 2.26 -4.43 0.46
CA LEU A 97 3.21 -3.31 0.56
C LEU A 97 4.65 -3.81 0.42
N GLU A 98 5.00 -4.93 1.06
CA GLU A 98 6.30 -5.57 0.92
C GLU A 98 6.55 -6.05 -0.51
N VAL A 99 5.54 -6.62 -1.16
CA VAL A 99 5.60 -7.00 -2.58
C VAL A 99 6.01 -5.80 -3.43
N ARG A 100 5.35 -4.65 -3.24
CA ARG A 100 5.70 -3.42 -3.96
C ARG A 100 7.12 -2.97 -3.66
N LYS A 101 7.54 -2.95 -2.39
CA LYS A 101 8.90 -2.55 -2.00
C LYS A 101 9.98 -3.47 -2.58
N ALA A 102 9.73 -4.78 -2.61
CA ALA A 102 10.64 -5.78 -3.16
C ALA A 102 10.81 -5.58 -4.67
N VAL A 103 9.70 -5.41 -5.38
CA VAL A 103 9.70 -5.18 -6.83
C VAL A 103 10.38 -3.86 -7.19
N ILE A 104 10.11 -2.77 -6.45
CA ILE A 104 10.77 -1.48 -6.65
C ILE A 104 12.29 -1.57 -6.38
N SER A 105 12.69 -2.23 -5.29
CA SER A 105 14.10 -2.42 -4.95
C SER A 105 14.84 -3.23 -6.01
N TYR A 106 14.19 -4.27 -6.54
CA TYR A 106 14.73 -5.13 -7.58
C TYR A 106 14.92 -4.37 -8.91
N LEU A 107 13.91 -3.61 -9.35
CA LEU A 107 14.04 -2.75 -10.53
C LEU A 107 15.12 -1.65 -10.38
N ALA A 108 15.32 -1.14 -9.17
CA ALA A 108 16.34 -0.13 -8.88
C ALA A 108 17.78 -0.71 -8.83
N GLN A 109 17.93 -2.02 -8.68
CA GLN A 109 19.23 -2.72 -8.76
C GLN A 109 19.62 -3.01 -10.22
N ASP A 110 18.66 -3.41 -11.05
CA ASP A 110 18.87 -3.68 -12.48
C ASP A 110 19.34 -2.43 -13.26
N SER A 111 18.89 -1.23 -12.84
CA SER A 111 19.37 0.03 -13.41
C SER A 111 20.79 0.42 -13.01
N LYS A 112 21.33 -0.14 -11.91
CA LYS A 112 22.70 0.10 -11.45
C LYS A 112 23.71 -0.86 -12.06
N SER A 113 23.33 -2.11 -12.33
CA SER A 113 24.20 -3.09 -13.02
C SER A 113 24.48 -2.69 -14.46
N LEU A 114 23.52 -2.09 -15.17
CA LEU A 114 23.70 -1.59 -16.54
C LEU A 114 24.61 -0.35 -16.65
N ALA A 115 24.91 0.34 -15.54
CA ALA A 115 25.72 1.55 -15.52
C ALA A 115 27.20 1.31 -15.17
N GLN A 116 27.61 0.06 -14.90
CA GLN A 116 29.00 -0.28 -14.57
C GLN A 116 29.78 -0.94 -15.72
N ASP A 117 29.15 -1.14 -16.88
CA ASP A 117 29.77 -1.67 -18.10
C ASP A 117 29.80 -0.61 -19.24
N GLN A 118 30.09 0.66 -18.91
CA GLN A 118 30.46 1.71 -19.88
C GLN A 118 31.72 2.46 -19.46
#